data_AF-A0A1Y5EDY4-F1
#
_entry.id   AF-A0A1Y5EDY4-F1
#
_cell.length_a   1.000
_cell.length_b   1.000
_cell.length_c   1.000
_cell.angle_alpha   90.00
_cell.angle_beta   90.00
_cell.angle_gamma   90.00
#
_symmetry.space_group_name_H-M   'P 1'
#
loop_
_entity.id
_entity.type
_entity.pdbx_description
1 polymer ?
#
loop_
_entity_poly.entity_id
_entity_poly.type
_entity_poly.pdbx_seq_one_letter_code
_entity_poly.pdbx_strand_id
1 'polypeptide(L)'
;GVGPDRVEFTVWGSKTSYRLWDWMNLKSSTGGEWQDELPGTDDLRQDGYKRVLNNLLCMINGEKHSMPPLRAALSVQEIIEEILQKLPMKS
;
A
#
# COMPACT_ATOMS: atom_id res chain seq x y z
N GLY A 1 9.98 -11.62 18.60
CA GLY A 1 11.24 -12.25 18.14
C GLY A 1 12.05 -11.24 17.36
N VAL A 2 13.34 -11.48 17.13
CA VAL A 2 14.17 -10.63 16.27
C VAL A 2 13.99 -11.11 14.83
N GLY A 3 13.45 -10.24 13.98
CA GLY A 3 13.22 -10.49 12.56
C GLY A 3 12.92 -9.18 11.83
N PRO A 4 13.06 -9.12 10.50
CA PRO A 4 12.74 -7.93 9.74
C PRO A 4 11.26 -7.59 9.88
N ASP A 5 10.94 -6.32 10.12
CA ASP A 5 9.56 -5.83 10.07
C ASP A 5 9.08 -5.90 8.62
N ARG A 6 8.04 -6.69 8.37
CA ARG A 6 7.48 -6.93 7.04
C ARG A 6 6.00 -6.64 7.07
N VAL A 7 5.56 -5.80 6.14
CA VAL A 7 4.14 -5.56 5.92
C VAL A 7 3.59 -6.64 5.02
N GLU A 8 2.63 -7.38 5.53
CA GLU A 8 1.82 -8.33 4.78
C GLU A 8 0.35 -7.99 4.95
N PHE A 9 -0.37 -7.91 3.84
CA PHE A 9 -1.80 -7.63 3.82
C PHE A 9 -2.46 -8.52 2.78
N THR A 10 -3.44 -9.32 3.19
CA THR A 10 -4.17 -10.22 2.28
C THR A 10 -5.63 -9.82 2.20
N VAL A 11 -6.11 -9.63 0.97
CA VAL A 11 -7.53 -9.47 0.65
C VAL A 11 -8.04 -10.81 0.14
N TRP A 12 -8.96 -11.42 0.88
CA TRP A 12 -9.61 -12.66 0.49
C TRP A 12 -10.82 -12.38 -0.37
N GLY A 13 -10.87 -12.98 -1.55
CA GLY A 13 -12.03 -12.95 -2.43
C GLY A 13 -12.61 -14.36 -2.63
N SER A 14 -13.86 -14.43 -3.05
CA SER A 14 -14.56 -15.71 -3.28
C SER A 14 -14.05 -16.50 -4.49
N LYS A 15 -13.28 -15.86 -5.38
CA LYS A 15 -12.70 -16.47 -6.60
C LYS A 15 -11.17 -16.35 -6.62
N THR A 16 -10.68 -15.17 -6.27
CA THR A 16 -9.26 -14.84 -6.26
C THR A 16 -8.97 -14.04 -5.00
N SER A 17 -7.83 -14.31 -4.39
CA SER A 17 -7.29 -13.54 -3.27
C SER A 17 -6.01 -12.85 -3.69
N TYR A 18 -5.74 -11.69 -3.11
CA TYR A 18 -4.54 -10.92 -3.37
C TYR A 18 -3.75 -10.70 -2.09
N ARG A 19 -2.42 -10.77 -2.19
CA ARG A 19 -1.51 -10.49 -1.10
C ARG A 19 -0.53 -9.42 -1.50
N LEU A 20 -0.55 -8.32 -0.76
CA LEU A 20 0.56 -7.38 -0.70
C LEU A 20 1.58 -7.91 0.30
N TRP A 21 2.84 -8.00 -0.10
CA TRP A 21 3.92 -8.40 0.80
C TRP A 21 5.16 -7.55 0.58
N ASP A 22 5.81 -7.17 1.68
CA ASP A 22 6.96 -6.26 1.68
C ASP A 22 6.69 -4.99 0.84
N TRP A 23 5.54 -4.36 1.12
CA TRP A 23 5.06 -3.08 0.59
C TRP A 23 4.72 -3.01 -0.90
N MET A 24 5.51 -3.60 -1.78
CA MET A 24 5.46 -3.35 -3.22
C MET A 24 5.25 -4.63 -4.05
N ASN A 25 5.33 -5.80 -3.42
CA ASN A 25 5.13 -7.06 -4.14
C ASN A 25 3.67 -7.48 -4.04
N LEU A 26 3.10 -7.87 -5.18
CA LEU A 26 1.72 -8.33 -5.28
C LEU A 26 1.71 -9.79 -5.72
N LYS A 27 0.97 -10.61 -4.99
CA LYS A 27 0.67 -11.99 -5.35
C LYS A 27 -0.83 -12.19 -5.50
N SER A 28 -1.23 -13.14 -6.33
CA SER A 28 -2.60 -13.64 -6.40
C SER A 28 -2.68 -15.15 -6.17
N SER A 29 -3.86 -15.64 -5.77
CA SER A 29 -4.16 -17.07 -5.69
C SER A 29 -5.65 -17.32 -5.93
N THR A 30 -5.96 -18.41 -6.62
CA THR A 30 -7.32 -18.94 -6.83
C THR A 30 -7.65 -20.11 -5.89
N GLY A 31 -6.88 -20.27 -4.80
CA GLY A 31 -6.99 -21.38 -3.85
C GLY A 31 -5.84 -22.38 -3.90
N GLY A 32 -4.92 -22.21 -4.86
CA GLY A 32 -3.65 -22.94 -4.96
C GLY A 32 -2.45 -22.10 -4.48
N GLU A 33 -1.28 -22.39 -5.05
CA GLU A 33 -0.07 -21.62 -4.76
C GLU A 33 -0.21 -20.14 -5.14
N TRP A 34 0.54 -19.28 -4.43
CA TRP A 34 0.58 -17.85 -4.71
C TRP A 34 1.48 -17.57 -5.91
N GLN A 35 0.98 -16.77 -6.84
CA GLN A 35 1.70 -16.36 -8.06
C GLN A 35 2.05 -14.88 -7.97
N ASP A 36 3.28 -14.51 -8.36
CA ASP A 36 3.72 -13.12 -8.42
C ASP A 36 3.08 -12.40 -9.61
N GLU A 37 2.42 -11.27 -9.36
CA GLU A 37 1.67 -10.49 -10.35
C GLU A 37 2.48 -9.32 -10.91
N LEU A 38 3.55 -8.92 -10.22
CA LEU A 38 4.41 -7.82 -10.62
C LEU A 38 5.77 -8.37 -11.05
N PRO A 39 6.19 -8.20 -12.33
CA PRO A 39 7.51 -8.59 -12.76
C PRO A 39 8.56 -7.73 -12.04
N GLY A 40 9.59 -8.36 -11.51
CA GLY A 40 10.64 -7.71 -10.74
C GLY A 40 11.36 -6.64 -11.57
N THR A 41 11.19 -5.38 -11.21
CA THR A 41 12.14 -4.33 -11.57
C THR A 41 13.23 -4.27 -10.50
N ASP A 42 14.43 -3.85 -10.90
CA ASP A 42 15.62 -3.92 -10.05
C ASP A 42 15.49 -3.13 -8.73
N ASP A 43 14.56 -2.16 -8.64
CA ASP A 43 14.19 -1.48 -7.38
C ASP A 43 12.74 -0.95 -7.42
N LEU A 44 11.77 -1.78 -6.99
CA LEU A 44 10.35 -1.42 -6.88
C LEU A 44 10.10 -0.20 -5.97
N ARG A 45 10.98 0.06 -4.99
CA ARG A 45 10.84 1.16 -4.04
C ARG A 45 11.15 2.49 -4.71
N GLN A 46 12.28 2.56 -5.42
CA GLN A 46 12.67 3.75 -6.20
C GLN A 46 11.67 4.05 -7.32
N ASP A 47 11.19 3.02 -8.00
CA ASP A 47 10.19 3.14 -9.04
C ASP A 47 8.84 3.63 -8.48
N GLY A 48 8.41 3.11 -7.32
CA GLY A 48 7.26 3.63 -6.58
C GLY A 48 7.38 5.11 -6.21
N TYR A 49 8.55 5.52 -5.70
CA TYR A 49 8.80 6.92 -5.35
C TYR A 49 8.70 7.85 -6.56
N LYS A 50 9.34 7.49 -7.69
CA LYS A 50 9.25 8.24 -8.95
C LYS A 50 7.81 8.34 -9.45
N ARG A 51 7.04 7.26 -9.37
CA ARG A 51 5.62 7.26 -9.74
C ARG A 51 4.80 8.27 -8.94
N VAL A 52 5.02 8.37 -7.63
CA VAL A 52 4.30 9.34 -6.78
C VAL A 52 4.66 10.77 -7.15
N LEU A 53 5.94 11.09 -7.34
CA LEU A 53 6.38 12.43 -7.73
C LEU A 53 5.83 12.84 -9.11
N ASN A 54 5.84 11.93 -10.08
CA ASN A 54 5.25 12.18 -11.39
C ASN A 54 3.75 12.43 -11.30
N ASN A 55 3.03 11.64 -10.49
CA ASN A 55 1.60 11.82 -10.27
C ASN A 55 1.27 13.14 -9.57
N LEU A 56 2.13 13.59 -8.64
CA LEU A 56 2.01 14.90 -8.02
C LEU A 56 2.19 16.03 -9.05
N LEU A 57 3.19 15.93 -9.92
CA LEU A 57 3.41 16.91 -10.99
C LEU A 57 2.20 16.97 -11.95
N CYS A 58 1.71 15.82 -12.41
CA CYS A 58 0.51 15.75 -13.25
C CYS A 58 -0.70 16.38 -12.54
N MET A 59 -0.91 16.13 -11.25
CA MET A 59 -1.98 16.74 -10.46
C MET A 59 -1.86 18.27 -10.41
N ILE A 60 -0.67 18.81 -10.18
CA ILE A 60 -0.43 20.26 -10.16
C ILE A 60 -0.72 20.90 -11.52
N ASN A 61 -0.39 20.19 -12.60
CA ASN A 61 -0.61 20.65 -13.97
C ASN A 61 -2.04 20.43 -14.49
N GLY A 62 -2.92 19.79 -13.71
CA GLY A 62 -4.28 19.44 -14.15
C GLY A 62 -4.32 18.32 -15.20
N GLU A 63 -3.25 17.52 -15.30
CA GLU A 63 -3.15 16.37 -16.20
C GLU A 63 -3.75 15.10 -15.55
N LYS A 64 -3.91 14.05 -16.35
CA LYS A 64 -4.39 12.75 -15.85
C LYS A 64 -3.39 12.17 -14.84
N HIS A 65 -3.87 11.84 -13.64
CA HIS A 65 -3.09 11.20 -12.59
C HIS A 65 -3.92 10.15 -11.84
N SER A 66 -3.27 9.34 -11.02
CA SER A 66 -3.89 8.35 -10.12
C SER A 66 -3.79 8.73 -8.63
N MET A 67 -3.32 9.94 -8.29
CA MET A 67 -3.32 10.41 -6.90
C MET A 67 -4.74 10.32 -6.29
N PRO A 68 -4.87 9.79 -5.07
CA PRO A 68 -6.13 9.82 -4.35
C PRO A 68 -6.52 11.27 -4.01
N PRO A 69 -7.82 11.57 -3.84
CA PRO A 69 -8.26 12.90 -3.39
C PRO A 69 -7.70 13.24 -2.01
N LEU A 70 -7.44 14.53 -1.75
CA LEU A 70 -6.95 15.00 -0.43
C LEU A 70 -7.85 14.58 0.73
N ARG A 71 -9.17 14.48 0.50
CA ARG A 71 -10.13 13.97 1.49
C ARG A 71 -9.83 12.53 1.94
N ALA A 72 -9.36 11.68 1.02
CA ALA A 72 -9.00 10.31 1.38
C ALA A 72 -7.75 10.30 2.28
N ALA A 73 -6.77 11.16 2.01
CA ALA A 73 -5.60 11.31 2.88
C ALA A 73 -5.99 11.80 4.28
N LEU A 74 -6.90 12.78 4.37
CA LEU A 74 -7.42 13.26 5.66
C LEU A 74 -8.14 12.16 6.43
N SER A 75 -9.00 11.36 5.78
CA SER A 75 -9.70 10.26 6.47
C SER A 75 -8.76 9.21 7.05
N VAL A 76 -7.61 8.97 6.43
CA VAL A 76 -6.59 8.08 6.98
C VAL A 76 -5.99 8.67 8.26
N GLN A 77 -5.69 9.97 8.27
CA GLN A 77 -5.18 10.66 9.47
C GLN A 77 -6.19 10.62 10.62
N GLU A 78 -7.47 10.86 10.35
CA GLU A 78 -8.54 10.79 11.35
C GLU A 78 -8.62 9.39 12.00
N ILE A 79 -8.53 8.32 11.19
CA ILE A 79 -8.53 6.93 11.69
C ILE A 79 -7.29 6.67 12.55
N ILE A 80 -6.11 7.14 12.14
CA ILE A 80 -4.87 7.00 12.91
C ILE A 80 -5.01 7.68 14.27
N GLU A 81 -5.52 8.91 14.31
CA GLU A 81 -5.73 9.65 15.54
C GLU A 81 -6.73 8.97 16.48
N GLU A 82 -7.82 8.41 15.93
CA GLU A 82 -8.78 7.63 16.72
C GLU A 82 -8.14 6.38 17.35
N ILE A 83 -7.27 5.67 16.60
CA ILE A 83 -6.53 4.52 17.14
C ILE A 83 -5.60 4.98 18.27
N LEU A 84 -4.85 6.06 18.07
CA LEU A 84 -3.89 6.57 19.06
C LEU A 84 -4.58 7.04 20.35
N GLN A 85 -5.76 7.65 20.26
CA GLN A 85 -6.54 8.07 21.43
C GLN A 85 -7.07 6.90 22.25
N LYS A 86 -7.34 5.75 21.61
CA LYS A 86 -7.85 4.54 22.29
C LYS A 86 -6.75 3.69 22.94
N LEU A 87 -5.47 3.97 22.65
CA LEU A 87 -4.37 3.26 23.27
C LEU A 87 -4.09 3.85 24.66
N PRO A 88 -3.96 3.02 25.72
CA PRO A 88 -3.61 3.51 27.03
C PRO A 88 -2.23 4.19 26.95
N MET A 89 -2.12 5.40 27.51
CA MET A 89 -0.83 6.07 27.64
C MET A 89 0.12 5.14 28.40
N LYS A 90 1.28 4.84 27.80
CA LYS A 90 2.38 4.21 28.54
C LYS A 90 2.82 5.18 29.65
N SER A 91 2.53 4.82 30.90
CA SER A 91 3.07 5.45 32.11
C SER A 91 4.54 5.13 32.29
#